data_AF-A0AAP0QLM5-F1
#
_entry.id   AF-A0AAP0QLM5-F1
#
_cell.length_a   1.000
_cell.length_b   1.000
_cell.length_c   1.000
_cell.angle_alpha   90.00
_cell.angle_beta   90.00
_cell.angle_gamma   90.00
#
_symmetry.space_group_name_H-M   'P 1'
#
loop_
_entity.id
_entity.type
_entity.pdbx_description
1 polymer ?
#
loop_
_entity_poly.entity_id
_entity_poly.type
_entity_poly.pdbx_seq_one_letter_code
_entity_poly.pdbx_strand_id
1 'polypeptide(L)'
;MSSLSSSSSSSYDVFLNFRREDTGDNFTSHLHHALCRNKIKSFTYDDLNKGHDIMASLFEAIEGSRISIIIFSKNYASSESCLDELVKIIECKKVKGQIVIPIFYHVRPSDVRCQTGSFEDAFVNHEQHSKRTKEKLERWRGALMEASDLCGWDSSMIRYTTRQSPKEHFNLVIFAFTSNSLLFYSSQFGKA
;
A
#
# COMPACT_ATOMS: atom_id res chain seq x y z
N MET A 1 -30.30 -13.46 30.36
CA MET A 1 -28.85 -13.22 30.23
C MET A 1 -28.52 -13.36 28.77
N SER A 2 -28.46 -12.24 28.05
CA SER A 2 -28.22 -12.25 26.60
C SER A 2 -26.73 -11.96 26.39
N SER A 3 -26.02 -12.95 25.88
CA SER A 3 -24.59 -12.90 25.60
C SER A 3 -24.26 -11.76 24.64
N LEU A 4 -23.31 -10.90 25.01
CA LEU A 4 -22.71 -9.94 24.09
C LEU A 4 -22.09 -10.74 22.94
N SER A 5 -22.61 -10.55 21.74
CA SER A 5 -21.95 -10.95 20.50
C SER A 5 -20.67 -10.13 20.37
N SER A 6 -19.54 -10.67 20.79
CA SER A 6 -18.23 -10.12 20.48
C SER A 6 -17.91 -10.41 19.01
N SER A 7 -18.53 -9.67 18.10
CA SER A 7 -17.94 -9.48 16.77
C SER A 7 -16.75 -8.55 16.97
N SER A 8 -15.62 -9.10 17.42
CA SER A 8 -14.35 -8.39 17.32
C SER A 8 -13.95 -8.39 15.84
N SER A 9 -14.65 -7.60 15.02
CA SER A 9 -14.09 -7.17 13.75
C SER A 9 -12.90 -6.31 14.11
N SER A 10 -11.72 -6.90 14.04
CA SER A 10 -10.47 -6.18 14.24
C SER A 10 -10.35 -5.15 13.11
N SER A 11 -10.95 -3.97 13.29
CA SER A 11 -10.75 -2.84 12.39
C SER A 11 -9.32 -2.38 12.57
N TYR A 12 -8.53 -2.54 11.50
CA TYR A 12 -7.21 -1.94 11.42
C TYR A 12 -7.36 -0.48 11.00
N ASP A 13 -6.49 0.39 11.48
CA ASP A 13 -6.42 1.76 10.99
C ASP A 13 -5.74 1.78 9.62
N VAL A 14 -4.73 0.91 9.44
CA VAL A 14 -3.83 0.90 8.28
C VAL A 14 -3.60 -0.50 7.74
N PHE A 15 -3.74 -0.66 6.43
CA PHE A 15 -3.19 -1.78 5.69
C PHE A 15 -1.87 -1.38 5.00
N LEU A 16 -0.83 -2.20 5.14
CA LEU A 16 0.45 -2.01 4.46
C LEU A 16 0.58 -3.02 3.32
N ASN A 17 0.63 -2.53 2.09
CA ASN A 17 0.77 -3.33 0.88
C ASN A 17 2.15 -3.09 0.27
N PHE A 18 3.02 -4.09 0.30
CA PHE A 18 4.43 -3.93 -0.03
C PHE A 18 5.06 -5.25 -0.47
N ARG A 19 6.19 -5.16 -1.17
CA ARG A 19 7.00 -6.32 -1.51
C ARG A 19 7.92 -6.67 -0.35
N ARG A 20 7.66 -7.81 0.31
CA ARG A 20 8.39 -8.21 1.51
C ARG A 20 9.91 -8.29 1.30
N GLU A 21 10.34 -8.88 0.20
CA GLU A 21 11.76 -9.07 -0.12
C GLU A 21 12.48 -7.76 -0.41
N ASP A 22 11.76 -6.72 -0.87
CA ASP A 22 12.38 -5.43 -1.19
C ASP A 22 12.47 -4.51 0.03
N THR A 23 11.40 -4.48 0.85
CA THR A 23 11.25 -3.44 1.89
C THR A 23 10.89 -3.95 3.29
N GLY A 24 10.70 -5.25 3.48
CA GLY A 24 10.18 -5.84 4.72
C GLY A 24 11.06 -5.53 5.94
N ASP A 25 12.34 -5.89 5.87
CA ASP A 25 13.28 -5.81 7.00
C ASP A 25 13.88 -4.41 7.23
N ASN A 26 13.51 -3.42 6.41
CA ASN A 26 14.07 -2.07 6.46
C ASN A 26 12.99 -0.98 6.63
N PHE A 27 12.63 -0.29 5.56
CA PHE A 27 11.65 0.78 5.48
C PHE A 27 10.29 0.37 6.01
N THR A 28 9.73 -0.78 5.60
CA THR A 28 8.40 -1.20 6.05
C THR A 28 8.41 -1.54 7.55
N SER A 29 9.44 -2.23 8.04
CA SER A 29 9.60 -2.48 9.47
C SER A 29 9.67 -1.16 10.26
N HIS A 30 10.46 -0.18 9.81
CA HIS A 30 10.52 1.12 10.48
C HIS A 30 9.19 1.89 10.44
N LEU A 31 8.48 1.86 9.31
CA LEU A 31 7.14 2.44 9.18
C LEU A 31 6.16 1.79 10.15
N HIS A 32 6.14 0.46 10.20
CA HIS A 32 5.30 -0.30 11.10
C HIS A 32 5.57 0.08 12.57
N HIS A 33 6.84 0.08 12.99
CA HIS A 33 7.22 0.48 14.34
C HIS A 33 6.81 1.93 14.66
N ALA A 34 6.89 2.84 13.70
CA ALA A 34 6.44 4.22 13.87
C ALA A 34 4.92 4.32 14.05
N LEU A 35 4.13 3.55 13.28
CA LEU A 35 2.67 3.45 13.44
C LEU A 35 2.31 2.90 14.83
N CYS A 36 2.96 1.81 15.26
CA CYS A 36 2.74 1.22 16.59
C CYS A 36 3.06 2.20 17.72
N ARG A 37 4.16 2.95 17.63
CA ARG A 37 4.54 3.97 18.63
C ARG A 37 3.49 5.07 18.77
N ASN A 38 2.74 5.35 17.70
CA ASN A 38 1.66 6.33 17.67
C ASN A 38 0.28 5.70 17.95
N LYS A 39 0.23 4.44 18.41
CA LYS A 39 -1.01 3.69 18.72
C LYS A 39 -1.95 3.52 17.52
N ILE A 40 -1.42 3.56 16.30
CA ILE A 40 -2.15 3.29 15.07
C ILE A 40 -2.07 1.78 14.81
N LYS A 41 -3.22 1.13 14.68
CA LYS A 41 -3.28 -0.32 14.42
C LYS A 41 -3.03 -0.61 12.95
N SER A 42 -1.85 -1.09 12.62
CA SER A 42 -1.52 -1.57 11.28
C SER A 42 -1.60 -3.09 11.20
N PHE A 43 -2.15 -3.61 10.10
CA PHE A 43 -2.05 -5.03 9.78
C PHE A 43 -0.65 -5.36 9.26
N THR A 44 -0.06 -6.45 9.73
CA THR A 44 1.19 -7.01 9.21
C THR A 44 1.03 -8.46 8.81
N TYR A 45 1.87 -8.93 7.89
CA TYR A 45 1.89 -10.35 7.53
C TYR A 45 2.31 -11.25 8.70
N ASP A 46 2.94 -10.73 9.75
CA ASP A 46 3.23 -11.50 10.98
C ASP A 46 1.96 -11.80 11.79
N ASP A 47 0.87 -11.04 11.56
CA ASP A 47 -0.46 -11.29 12.13
C ASP A 47 -1.18 -12.47 11.46
N LEU A 48 -0.66 -13.01 10.35
CA LEU A 48 -1.23 -14.15 9.61
C LEU A 48 -1.03 -15.52 10.31
N ASN A 49 -0.97 -15.55 11.65
CA ASN A 49 -0.69 -16.77 12.38
C ASN A 49 -1.85 -17.79 12.37
N LYS A 50 -1.61 -18.87 11.63
CA LYS A 50 -1.93 -20.28 11.91
C LYS A 50 -3.41 -20.70 11.91
N GLY A 51 -3.95 -20.94 10.71
CA GLY A 51 -5.04 -21.92 10.53
C GLY A 51 -6.21 -21.49 9.64
N HIS A 52 -6.26 -20.23 9.18
CA HIS A 52 -7.27 -19.73 8.23
C HIS A 52 -6.67 -19.49 6.84
N ASP A 53 -7.54 -19.44 5.81
CA ASP A 53 -7.16 -19.08 4.45
C ASP A 53 -6.50 -17.68 4.45
N ILE A 54 -5.19 -17.69 4.18
CA ILE A 54 -4.32 -16.51 4.23
C ILE A 54 -4.86 -15.38 3.35
N MET A 55 -5.44 -15.72 2.20
CA MET A 55 -5.99 -14.73 1.27
C MET A 55 -7.28 -14.11 1.80
N ALA A 56 -8.15 -14.90 2.42
CA ALA A 56 -9.40 -14.41 3.00
C ALA A 56 -9.11 -13.40 4.13
N SER A 57 -8.20 -13.74 5.05
CA SER A 57 -7.79 -12.84 6.14
C SER A 57 -7.15 -11.55 5.63
N LEU A 58 -6.41 -11.62 4.51
CA LEU A 58 -5.77 -10.46 3.91
C LEU A 58 -6.80 -9.49 3.30
N PHE A 59 -7.78 -10.02 2.56
CA PHE A 59 -8.83 -9.20 1.96
C PHE A 59 -9.76 -8.63 3.03
N GLU A 60 -10.06 -9.36 4.10
CA GLU A 60 -10.76 -8.83 5.26
C GLU A 60 -9.99 -7.68 5.92
N ALA A 61 -8.67 -7.80 6.06
CA ALA A 61 -7.84 -6.73 6.60
C ALA A 61 -7.84 -5.48 5.71
N ILE A 62 -7.74 -5.64 4.38
CA ILE A 62 -7.86 -4.53 3.41
C ILE A 62 -9.23 -3.86 3.56
N GLU A 63 -10.29 -4.67 3.59
CA GLU A 63 -11.67 -4.20 3.65
C GLU A 63 -12.04 -3.51 4.97
N GLY A 64 -11.45 -3.96 6.07
CA GLY A 64 -11.63 -3.40 7.41
C GLY A 64 -10.73 -2.22 7.72
N SER A 65 -9.75 -1.91 6.85
CA SER A 65 -8.81 -0.81 7.04
C SER A 65 -9.38 0.53 6.56
N ARG A 66 -9.11 1.60 7.30
CA ARG A 66 -9.50 2.97 6.90
C ARG A 66 -8.57 3.56 5.85
N ILE A 67 -7.28 3.24 5.97
CA ILE A 67 -6.21 3.72 5.10
C ILE A 67 -5.43 2.52 4.57
N SER A 68 -5.06 2.56 3.29
CA SER A 68 -4.12 1.63 2.68
C SER A 68 -2.88 2.39 2.22
N ILE A 69 -1.71 1.99 2.70
CA ILE A 69 -0.42 2.51 2.25
C ILE A 69 0.18 1.48 1.29
N ILE A 70 0.45 1.90 0.06
CA ILE A 70 1.06 1.07 -0.98
C ILE A 70 2.52 1.49 -1.11
N ILE A 71 3.45 0.55 -0.97
CA ILE A 71 4.89 0.82 -1.09
C ILE A 71 5.36 0.17 -2.39
N PHE A 72 5.38 0.97 -3.47
CA PHE A 72 5.92 0.54 -4.75
C PHE A 72 7.43 0.47 -4.68
N SER A 73 7.98 -0.71 -4.92
CA SER A 73 9.41 -1.00 -4.98
C SER A 73 9.77 -1.63 -6.32
N LYS A 74 11.07 -1.82 -6.58
CA LYS A 74 11.58 -2.31 -7.87
C LYS A 74 10.90 -3.60 -8.34
N ASN A 75 10.71 -4.57 -7.43
CA ASN A 75 10.14 -5.88 -7.76
C ASN A 75 8.68 -6.01 -7.30
N TYR A 76 7.98 -4.90 -7.06
CA TYR A 76 6.60 -4.92 -6.59
C TYR A 76 5.69 -5.74 -7.53
N ALA A 77 5.73 -5.44 -8.83
CA ALA A 77 4.86 -6.06 -9.83
C ALA A 77 5.19 -7.53 -10.13
N SER A 78 6.32 -8.08 -9.67
CA SER A 78 6.58 -9.52 -9.84
C SER A 78 5.87 -10.38 -8.79
N SER A 79 5.27 -9.78 -7.75
CA SER A 79 4.42 -10.49 -6.78
C SER A 79 2.95 -10.39 -7.17
N GLU A 80 2.35 -11.55 -7.50
CA GLU A 80 0.93 -11.62 -7.83
C GLU A 80 0.04 -11.25 -6.64
N SER A 81 0.44 -11.64 -5.42
CA SER A 81 -0.28 -11.27 -4.20
C SER A 81 -0.33 -9.76 -4.04
N CYS A 82 0.81 -9.07 -4.23
CA CYS A 82 0.85 -7.61 -4.14
C CYS A 82 -0.07 -6.95 -5.18
N LEU A 83 -0.16 -7.51 -6.40
CA LEU A 83 -1.04 -7.01 -7.44
C LEU A 83 -2.53 -7.31 -7.18
N ASP A 84 -2.86 -8.49 -6.67
CA ASP A 84 -4.24 -8.86 -6.30
C ASP A 84 -4.72 -8.03 -5.09
N GLU A 85 -3.86 -7.80 -4.10
CA GLU A 85 -4.10 -6.86 -2.99
C GLU A 85 -4.34 -5.43 -3.48
N LEU A 86 -3.51 -4.95 -4.42
CA LEU A 86 -3.64 -3.62 -4.99
C LEU A 86 -5.00 -3.42 -5.70
N VAL A 87 -5.43 -4.42 -6.48
CA VAL A 87 -6.76 -4.40 -7.11
C VAL A 87 -7.85 -4.28 -6.05
N LYS A 88 -7.74 -5.04 -4.95
CA LYS A 88 -8.73 -4.99 -3.87
C LYS A 88 -8.73 -3.65 -3.13
N ILE A 89 -7.56 -3.05 -2.92
CA ILE A 89 -7.42 -1.71 -2.33
C ILE A 89 -8.10 -0.65 -3.20
N ILE A 90 -7.89 -0.69 -4.51
CA ILE A 90 -8.54 0.25 -5.45
C ILE A 90 -10.05 0.04 -5.50
N GLU A 91 -10.54 -1.19 -5.41
CA GLU A 91 -11.96 -1.48 -5.25
C GLU A 91 -12.51 -0.87 -3.95
N CYS A 92 -11.84 -1.08 -2.81
CA CYS A 92 -12.25 -0.52 -1.52
C CYS A 92 -12.23 1.02 -1.51
N LYS A 93 -11.26 1.64 -2.19
CA LYS A 93 -11.24 3.08 -2.40
C LYS A 93 -12.51 3.58 -3.09
N LYS A 94 -12.92 2.92 -4.18
CA LYS A 94 -14.09 3.31 -4.98
C LYS A 94 -15.40 3.06 -4.26
N VAL A 95 -15.52 1.90 -3.61
CA VAL A 95 -16.80 1.43 -3.03
C VAL A 95 -16.99 1.93 -1.60
N LYS A 96 -15.92 1.95 -0.79
CA LYS A 96 -15.96 2.27 0.65
C LYS A 96 -15.34 3.64 0.99
N GLY A 97 -14.78 4.35 0.01
CA GLY A 97 -14.10 5.63 0.24
C GLY A 97 -12.79 5.51 1.03
N GLN A 98 -12.16 4.33 1.00
CA GLN A 98 -10.87 4.09 1.67
C GLN A 98 -9.82 5.09 1.16
N ILE A 99 -9.03 5.66 2.08
CA ILE A 99 -7.91 6.53 1.72
C ILE A 99 -6.74 5.67 1.27
N VAL A 100 -6.13 6.02 0.13
CA VAL A 100 -5.00 5.28 -0.44
C VAL A 100 -3.83 6.22 -0.59
N ILE A 101 -2.68 5.81 -0.07
CA ILE A 101 -1.43 6.57 -0.05
C ILE A 101 -0.33 5.75 -0.74
N PRO A 102 0.08 6.12 -1.96
CA PRO A 102 1.22 5.48 -2.62
C PRO A 102 2.55 6.10 -2.15
N ILE A 103 3.52 5.24 -1.90
CA ILE A 103 4.93 5.54 -1.61
C ILE A 103 5.78 4.88 -2.69
N PHE A 104 6.55 5.66 -3.44
CA PHE A 104 7.44 5.19 -4.49
C PHE A 104 8.86 5.04 -3.90
N TYR A 105 9.19 3.82 -3.48
CA TYR A 105 10.47 3.45 -2.85
C TYR A 105 11.50 3.04 -3.91
N HIS A 106 12.45 3.94 -4.20
CA HIS A 106 13.50 3.79 -5.20
C HIS A 106 13.00 3.39 -6.60
N VAL A 107 11.79 3.84 -6.95
CA VAL A 107 11.18 3.69 -8.28
C VAL A 107 10.57 5.03 -8.69
N ARG A 108 10.49 5.30 -10.00
CA ARG A 108 9.83 6.52 -10.48
C ARG A 108 8.32 6.28 -10.54
N PRO A 109 7.48 7.26 -10.16
CA PRO A 109 6.03 7.17 -10.33
C PRO A 109 5.62 6.83 -11.77
N SER A 110 6.31 7.40 -12.76
CA SER A 110 6.07 7.11 -14.18
C SER A 110 6.30 5.64 -14.54
N ASP A 111 7.29 4.98 -13.93
CA ASP A 111 7.58 3.57 -14.21
C ASP A 111 6.46 2.67 -13.67
N VAL A 112 5.86 3.04 -12.54
CA VAL A 112 4.68 2.36 -11.99
C VAL A 112 3.45 2.63 -12.87
N ARG A 113 3.23 3.89 -13.25
CA ARG A 113 2.06 4.36 -13.99
C ARG A 113 1.97 3.81 -15.40
N CYS A 114 3.11 3.79 -16.09
CA CYS A 114 3.21 3.34 -17.48
C CYS A 114 3.71 1.90 -17.59
N GLN A 115 3.95 1.23 -16.45
CA GLN A 115 4.50 -0.12 -16.36
C GLN A 115 5.77 -0.29 -17.20
N THR A 116 6.73 0.64 -17.06
CA THR A 116 8.03 0.61 -17.75
C THR A 116 9.14 0.08 -16.85
N GLY A 117 10.27 -0.34 -17.43
CA GLY A 117 11.43 -0.83 -16.67
C GLY A 117 11.12 -2.13 -15.94
N SER A 118 11.39 -2.22 -14.64
CA SER A 118 11.17 -3.48 -13.90
C SER A 118 9.70 -3.91 -13.82
N PHE A 119 8.76 -2.98 -13.99
CA PHE A 119 7.34 -3.29 -14.08
C PHE A 119 7.01 -3.96 -15.43
N GLU A 120 7.63 -3.50 -16.51
CA GLU A 120 7.48 -4.11 -17.85
C GLU A 120 7.98 -5.56 -17.84
N ASP A 121 9.20 -5.77 -17.32
CA ASP A 121 9.80 -7.10 -17.17
C ASP A 121 8.89 -8.05 -16.38
N ALA A 122 8.25 -7.55 -15.31
CA ALA A 122 7.32 -8.33 -14.51
C ALA A 122 6.08 -8.75 -15.30
N PHE A 123 5.49 -7.84 -16.09
CA PHE A 123 4.32 -8.17 -16.91
C PHE A 123 4.63 -9.14 -18.06
N VAL A 124 5.80 -9.00 -18.70
CA VAL A 124 6.26 -9.98 -19.70
C VAL A 124 6.32 -11.38 -19.10
N ASN A 125 6.84 -11.52 -17.88
CA ASN A 125 6.88 -12.81 -17.18
C ASN A 125 5.47 -13.34 -16.86
N HIS A 126 4.56 -12.48 -16.41
CA HIS A 126 3.17 -12.89 -16.12
C HIS A 126 2.41 -13.33 -17.37
N GLU A 127 2.64 -12.68 -18.50
CA GLU A 127 2.03 -13.01 -19.80
C GLU A 127 2.47 -14.38 -20.33
N GLN A 128 3.71 -14.79 -20.03
CA GLN A 128 4.21 -16.12 -20.41
C GLN A 128 3.60 -17.26 -19.57
N HIS A 129 2.96 -16.96 -18.44
CA HIS A 129 2.31 -17.96 -17.60
C HIS A 129 0.88 -18.24 -18.05
N SER A 130 0.66 -19.40 -18.68
CA SER A 130 -0.60 -19.84 -19.29
C SER A 130 -1.83 -19.89 -18.36
N LYS A 131 -1.64 -19.77 -17.04
CA LYS A 131 -2.72 -19.70 -16.05
C LYS A 131 -3.32 -18.29 -15.90
N ARG A 132 -2.74 -17.27 -16.55
CA ARG A 132 -3.19 -15.87 -16.43
C ARG A 132 -4.15 -15.51 -17.55
N THR A 133 -5.32 -15.00 -17.18
CA THR A 133 -6.25 -14.44 -18.15
C THR A 133 -5.80 -13.03 -18.53
N LYS A 134 -6.04 -12.66 -19.79
CA LYS A 134 -5.84 -11.28 -20.26
C LYS A 134 -6.57 -10.28 -19.35
N GLU A 135 -7.79 -10.62 -18.94
CA GLU A 135 -8.59 -9.82 -18.01
C GLU A 135 -7.87 -9.55 -16.68
N LYS A 136 -7.23 -10.57 -16.08
CA LYS A 136 -6.49 -10.40 -14.83
C LYS A 136 -5.31 -9.44 -14.99
N LEU A 137 -4.57 -9.55 -16.10
CA LEU A 137 -3.46 -8.64 -16.41
C LEU A 137 -3.94 -7.20 -16.59
N GLU A 138 -5.05 -6.99 -17.32
CA GLU A 138 -5.64 -5.65 -17.49
C GLU A 138 -6.09 -5.03 -16.16
N ARG A 139 -6.66 -5.84 -15.25
CA ARG A 139 -7.01 -5.37 -13.90
C ARG A 139 -5.79 -4.92 -13.12
N TRP A 140 -4.69 -5.67 -13.19
CA TRP A 140 -3.44 -5.28 -12.54
C TRP A 140 -2.85 -3.99 -13.13
N ARG A 141 -2.81 -3.87 -14.46
CA ARG A 141 -2.34 -2.64 -15.14
C ARG A 141 -3.18 -1.43 -14.74
N GLY A 142 -4.51 -1.57 -14.77
CA GLY A 142 -5.43 -0.52 -14.36
C GLY A 142 -5.24 -0.09 -12.91
N ALA A 143 -5.05 -1.05 -11.98
CA ALA A 143 -4.83 -0.73 -10.57
C ALA A 143 -3.50 -0.02 -10.31
N LEU A 144 -2.42 -0.40 -11.01
CA LEU A 144 -1.12 0.29 -10.94
C LEU A 144 -1.22 1.73 -11.46
N MET A 145 -1.86 1.92 -12.62
CA MET A 145 -2.08 3.23 -13.19
C MET A 145 -2.90 4.12 -12.26
N GLU A 146 -4.02 3.61 -11.75
CA GLU A 146 -4.89 4.41 -10.88
C GLU A 146 -4.22 4.75 -9.55
N ALA A 147 -3.53 3.80 -8.92
CA ALA A 147 -2.83 4.03 -7.67
C ALA A 147 -1.67 5.01 -7.82
N SER A 148 -0.94 4.97 -8.94
CA SER A 148 0.18 5.89 -9.19
C SER A 148 -0.26 7.31 -9.56
N ASP A 149 -1.49 7.48 -10.05
CA ASP A 149 -2.11 8.78 -10.31
C ASP A 149 -2.67 9.46 -9.03
N LEU A 150 -2.64 8.77 -7.89
CA LEU A 150 -2.99 9.36 -6.59
C LEU A 150 -1.83 10.24 -6.08
N CYS A 151 -2.17 11.28 -5.32
CA CYS A 151 -1.18 12.09 -4.63
C CYS A 151 -0.36 11.20 -3.68
N GLY A 152 0.96 11.21 -3.85
CA GLY A 152 1.87 10.21 -3.30
C GLY A 152 3.25 10.74 -2.99
N TRP A 153 4.12 9.85 -2.50
CA TRP A 153 5.44 10.19 -1.99
C TRP A 153 6.55 9.59 -2.85
N ASP A 154 7.38 10.40 -3.50
CA ASP A 154 8.57 9.93 -4.19
C ASP A 154 9.79 9.92 -3.26
N SER A 155 10.33 8.74 -2.93
CA SER A 155 11.51 8.61 -2.07
C SER A 155 12.79 9.19 -2.69
N SER A 156 12.83 9.41 -4.02
CA SER A 156 13.96 10.05 -4.69
C SER A 156 13.99 11.57 -4.49
N MET A 157 12.85 12.20 -4.14
CA MET A 157 12.78 13.62 -3.75
C MET A 157 13.48 13.93 -2.43
N ILE A 158 13.82 12.90 -1.62
CA ILE A 158 14.58 13.04 -0.36
C ILE A 158 15.98 13.63 -0.60
N ARG A 159 16.51 13.56 -1.84
CA ARG A 159 17.87 14.05 -2.14
C ARG A 159 17.96 15.53 -2.54
N TYR A 160 16.88 16.17 -2.97
CA TYR A 160 16.97 17.51 -3.60
C TYR A 160 16.39 18.66 -2.79
N THR A 161 15.55 18.42 -1.78
CA THR A 161 15.00 19.52 -0.97
C THR A 161 15.09 19.22 0.53
N THR A 162 16.01 19.98 1.16
CA THR A 162 16.15 20.29 2.59
C THR A 162 16.59 19.19 3.56
N ARG A 163 17.72 19.45 4.24
CA ARG A 163 17.95 19.55 5.71
C ARG A 163 16.94 18.97 6.74
N GLN A 164 16.04 18.07 6.38
CA GLN A 164 15.06 17.46 7.29
C GLN A 164 15.25 15.95 7.34
N SER A 165 15.29 15.42 8.56
CA SER A 165 15.69 14.05 8.83
C SER A 165 14.60 13.06 8.41
N PRO A 166 14.92 11.78 8.15
CA PRO A 166 13.91 10.73 7.89
C PRO A 166 12.75 10.68 8.90
N LYS A 167 12.95 11.23 10.11
CA LYS A 167 11.95 11.30 11.20
C LYS A 167 10.79 12.27 10.90
N GLU A 168 11.02 13.35 10.17
CA GLU A 168 9.98 14.37 9.87
C GLU A 168 8.99 13.89 8.78
N HIS A 169 9.42 12.93 7.95
CA HIS A 169 8.60 12.35 6.88
C HIS A 169 7.62 11.29 7.39
N PHE A 170 8.04 10.45 8.35
CA PHE A 170 7.11 9.59 9.09
C PHE A 170 6.10 10.43 9.87
N ASN A 171 6.51 11.58 10.43
CA ASN A 171 5.60 12.48 11.10
C ASN A 171 4.51 13.03 10.19
N LEU A 172 4.72 13.13 8.88
CA LEU A 172 3.72 13.60 7.92
C LEU A 172 2.70 12.50 7.55
N VAL A 173 3.13 11.25 7.44
CA VAL A 173 2.21 10.09 7.38
C VAL A 173 1.37 10.08 8.67
N ILE A 174 2.01 10.14 9.83
CA ILE A 174 1.37 10.25 11.16
C ILE A 174 0.50 11.53 11.27
N PHE A 175 0.89 12.65 10.68
CA PHE A 175 0.12 13.90 10.72
C PHE A 175 -1.13 13.83 9.86
N ALA A 176 -1.06 13.16 8.70
CA ALA A 176 -2.24 12.81 7.93
C ALA A 176 -3.20 11.94 8.75
N PHE A 177 -2.69 11.07 9.63
CA PHE A 177 -3.49 10.29 10.59
C PHE A 177 -4.10 11.16 11.71
N THR A 178 -3.36 12.10 12.32
CA THR A 178 -3.84 12.85 13.49
C THR A 178 -4.76 14.03 13.16
N SER A 179 -4.60 14.64 11.99
CA SER A 179 -5.27 15.91 11.66
C SER A 179 -6.54 15.75 10.82
N ASN A 180 -6.88 14.52 10.39
CA ASN A 180 -7.98 14.21 9.47
C ASN A 180 -8.05 15.16 8.25
N SER A 181 -6.90 15.68 7.82
CA SER A 181 -6.81 16.79 6.87
C SER A 181 -6.08 16.35 5.62
N LEU A 182 -6.85 15.75 4.70
CA LEU A 182 -6.42 15.51 3.32
C LEU A 182 -5.98 16.80 2.61
N LEU A 183 -6.50 17.96 3.05
CA LEU A 183 -6.14 19.29 2.53
C LEU A 183 -4.67 19.65 2.77
N PHE A 184 -4.09 19.22 3.89
CA PHE A 184 -2.66 19.46 4.14
C PHE A 184 -1.81 18.58 3.22
N TYR A 185 -2.24 17.33 3.01
CA TYR A 185 -1.55 16.35 2.16
C TYR A 185 -1.54 16.77 0.68
N SER A 186 -2.68 17.21 0.14
CA SER A 186 -2.78 17.73 -1.23
C SER A 186 -2.07 19.07 -1.43
N SER A 187 -1.95 19.90 -0.39
CA SER A 187 -1.22 21.18 -0.44
C SER A 187 0.30 21.02 -0.46
N GLN A 188 0.84 19.94 0.13
CA GLN A 188 2.28 19.71 0.24
C GLN A 188 2.84 18.86 -0.91
N PHE A 189 2.04 17.94 -1.45
CA PHE A 189 2.47 16.97 -2.47
C PHE A 189 1.63 17.08 -3.74
N GLY A 190 1.45 18.32 -4.24
CA GLY A 190 0.74 18.58 -5.49
C GLY A 190 1.12 17.59 -6.59
N LYS A 191 0.14 17.20 -7.43
CA LYS A 191 0.25 16.12 -8.42
C LYS A 191 1.63 16.07 -9.08
N ALA A 192 2.29 14.92 -8.95
CA ALA A 192 3.53 14.59 -9.65
C ALA A 192 3.32 14.56 -11.17
#